data_AF-A0A2W6C2W1-F1
#
_entry.id   AF-A0A2W6C2W1-F1
#
_cell.length_a   1.000
_cell.length_b   1.000
_cell.length_c   1.000
_cell.angle_alpha   90.00
_cell.angle_beta   90.00
_cell.angle_gamma   90.00
#
_symmetry.space_group_name_H-M   'P 1'
#
loop_
_entity.id
_entity.type
_entity.pdbx_description
1 polymer ?
#
loop_
_entity_poly.entity_id
_entity_poly.type
_entity_poly.pdbx_seq_one_letter_code
_entity_poly.pdbx_strand_id
1 'polypeptide(L)' 'MIRDPLAAIRRAEKLCLESGKADRSPCWICGRPIRYARAAVHRLVSVADGGDPADPSNLVPVHRECAPVPNSRRW' A
#
# COMPACT_ATOMS: atom_id res chain seq x y z
N MET A 1 -14.17 16.48 15.35
CA MET A 1 -13.94 15.02 15.41
C MET A 1 -12.64 14.73 14.68
N ILE A 2 -11.55 14.47 15.41
CA ILE A 2 -10.27 14.10 14.79
C ILE A 2 -10.42 12.66 14.30
N ARG A 3 -10.50 12.45 12.99
CA ARG A 3 -10.35 11.12 12.39
C ARG A 3 -8.95 10.64 12.73
N ASP A 4 -8.82 9.48 13.37
CA ASP A 4 -7.54 8.83 13.60
C ASP A 4 -6.83 8.60 12.25
N PRO A 5 -5.72 9.31 11.96
CA PRO A 5 -5.03 9.21 10.67
C PRO A 5 -4.46 7.80 10.44
N LEU A 6 -4.08 7.08 11.50
CA LEU A 6 -3.61 5.70 11.38
C LEU A 6 -4.75 4.77 10.97
N ALA A 7 -5.96 4.99 11.47
CA ALA A 7 -7.13 4.22 11.07
C ALA A 7 -7.46 4.43 9.58
N ALA A 8 -7.33 5.66 9.08
CA ALA A 8 -7.53 5.97 7.66
C ALA A 8 -6.50 5.26 6.76
N ILE A 9 -5.22 5.29 7.13
CA ILE A 9 -4.14 4.61 6.40
C ILE A 9 -4.38 3.10 6.36
N ARG A 10 -4.67 2.47 7.51
CA ARG A 10 -4.95 1.03 7.58
C ARG A 10 -6.14 0.63 6.72
N ARG A 11 -7.17 1.49 6.65
CA ARG A 11 -8.34 1.26 5.79
C ARG A 11 -7.95 1.30 4.32
N ALA A 12 -7.16 2.28 3.90
CA ALA A 12 -6.70 2.40 2.52
C ALA A 12 -5.81 1.20 2.11
N GLU A 13 -4.87 0.80 2.96
CA GLU A 13 -4.02 -0.37 2.74
C GLU A 13 -4.84 -1.66 2.59
N LYS A 14 -5.86 -1.84 3.44
CA LYS A 14 -6.78 -2.98 3.34
C LYS A 14 -7.52 -2.98 2.00
N LEU A 15 -8.07 -1.85 1.59
CA LEU A 15 -8.79 -1.72 0.31
C LEU A 15 -7.88 -2.05 -0.88
N CYS A 16 -6.65 -1.54 -0.89
CA CYS A 16 -5.67 -1.85 -1.94
C CYS A 16 -5.41 -3.38 -2.06
N LEU A 17 -5.20 -4.06 -0.92
CA LEU A 17 -4.97 -5.51 -0.93
C LEU A 17 -6.22 -6.32 -1.32
N GLU A 18 -7.40 -5.89 -0.91
CA GLU A 18 -8.67 -6.55 -1.26
C GLU A 18 -8.99 -6.41 -2.76
N SER A 19 -8.88 -5.19 -3.30
CA SER A 19 -9.03 -4.94 -4.74
C SER A 19 -8.00 -5.70 -5.56
N GLY A 20 -6.72 -5.60 -5.20
CA GLY A 20 -5.68 -6.34 -5.91
C GLY A 20 -5.91 -7.85 -5.88
N LYS A 21 -6.39 -8.41 -4.77
CA LYS A 21 -6.73 -9.83 -4.67
C LYS A 21 -7.88 -10.20 -5.62
N ALA A 22 -8.92 -9.37 -5.71
CA ALA A 22 -10.05 -9.58 -6.60
C ALA A 22 -9.61 -9.56 -8.07
N ASP A 23 -8.75 -8.60 -8.43
CA ASP A 23 -8.26 -8.39 -9.79
C ASP A 23 -7.08 -9.31 -10.15
N ARG A 24 -6.59 -10.10 -9.19
CA ARG A 24 -5.39 -10.94 -9.32
C ARG A 24 -4.17 -10.13 -9.77
N SER A 25 -4.03 -8.90 -9.28
CA SER A 25 -2.94 -8.03 -9.69
C SER A 25 -1.58 -8.67 -9.33
N PRO A 26 -0.60 -8.64 -10.24
CA PRO A 26 0.75 -9.05 -9.92
C PRO A 26 1.44 -7.99 -9.05
N CYS A 27 2.65 -8.31 -8.57
CA CYS A 27 3.48 -7.34 -7.88
C CYS A 27 3.79 -6.19 -8.81
N TRP A 28 3.47 -4.97 -8.37
CA TRP A 28 3.70 -3.77 -9.18
C TRP A 28 5.18 -3.56 -9.53
N ILE A 29 6.09 -4.01 -8.68
CA ILE A 29 7.54 -3.80 -8.84
C ILE A 29 8.17 -4.83 -9.78
N CYS A 30 7.83 -6.12 -9.63
CA CYS A 30 8.53 -7.19 -10.35
C CYS A 30 7.65 -7.98 -11.34
N GLY A 31 6.35 -7.67 -11.43
CA GLY A 31 5.40 -8.32 -12.34
C GLY A 31 5.04 -9.77 -11.99
N ARG A 32 5.64 -10.37 -10.97
CA ARG A 32 5.37 -11.76 -10.56
C ARG A 32 4.07 -11.86 -9.75
N PRO A 33 3.37 -13.00 -9.79
CA PRO A 33 2.17 -13.22 -8.99
C PRO A 33 2.41 -13.00 -7.48
N ILE A 34 1.45 -12.37 -6.80
CA ILE A 34 1.50 -12.17 -5.35
C ILE A 34 0.64 -13.20 -4.63
N ARG A 35 1.15 -13.72 -3.51
CA ARG A 35 0.30 -14.38 -2.50
C ARG A 35 -0.27 -13.31 -1.57
N TYR A 36 -1.50 -12.87 -1.82
CA TYR A 36 -2.13 -11.74 -1.11
C TYR A 36 -2.19 -11.88 0.41
N ALA A 37 -2.24 -13.10 0.95
CA ALA A 37 -2.14 -13.36 2.39
C ALA A 37 -0.80 -12.89 3.03
N ARG A 38 0.24 -12.65 2.21
CA ARG A 38 1.56 -12.18 2.63
C ARG A 38 2.00 -10.93 1.85
N ALA A 39 1.09 -10.27 1.15
CA ALA A 39 1.39 -9.05 0.42
C ALA A 39 1.74 -7.89 1.38
N ALA A 40 2.39 -6.89 0.82
CA ALA A 40 2.55 -5.57 1.40
C ALA A 40 1.96 -4.54 0.45
N VAL A 41 1.85 -3.30 0.94
CA VAL A 41 1.44 -2.15 0.15
C VAL A 41 2.65 -1.25 -0.05
N HIS A 42 2.83 -0.78 -1.28
CA HIS A 42 3.80 0.24 -1.64
C HIS A 42 3.08 1.53 -2.01
N ARG A 43 3.70 2.68 -1.69
CA ARG A 43 3.18 4.00 -2.05
C ARG A 43 3.85 4.48 -3.33
N LEU A 44 3.06 4.89 -4.32
CA LEU A 44 3.58 5.40 -5.59
C LEU A 44 4.32 6.73 -5.41
N VAL A 45 3.74 7.63 -4.61
CA VAL A 45 4.31 8.91 -4.20
C VAL A 45 4.57 8.87 -2.70
N SER A 46 5.79 9.24 -2.30
CA SER A 46 6.15 9.27 -0.89
C SER A 46 5.42 10.40 -0.15
N VAL A 47 5.26 10.27 1.17
CA VAL A 47 4.66 11.34 1.99
C VAL A 47 5.52 12.61 1.93
N ALA A 48 6.85 12.47 1.83
CA ALA A 48 7.76 13.61 1.71
C ALA A 48 7.58 14.38 0.39
N ASP A 49 7.15 13.67 -0.66
CA ASP A 49 6.85 14.24 -1.98
C ASP A 49 5.37 14.66 -2.13
N GLY A 50 4.60 14.67 -1.03
CA GLY A 50 3.21 15.09 -1.02
C GLY A 50 2.18 14.00 -1.33
N GLY A 51 2.59 12.73 -1.40
CA GLY A 51 1.67 11.60 -1.57
C GLY A 51 0.79 11.39 -0.34
N ASP A 52 -0.53 11.34 -0.54
CA ASP A 52 -1.48 11.03 0.52
C ASP A 52 -1.33 9.54 0.93
N PRO A 53 -0.96 9.23 2.19
CA PRO A 53 -0.83 7.85 2.64
C PRO A 53 -2.18 7.13 2.87
N ALA A 54 -3.29 7.86 2.85
CA ALA A 54 -4.65 7.35 3.02
C ALA A 54 -5.47 7.35 1.72
N ASP A 55 -4.92 7.82 0.59
CA ASP A 55 -5.53 7.70 -0.73
C ASP A 55 -5.24 6.31 -1.33
N PRO A 56 -6.25 5.44 -1.53
CA PRO A 56 -6.08 4.13 -2.15
C PRO A 56 -5.44 4.18 -3.55
N SER A 57 -5.59 5.30 -4.27
CA SER A 57 -5.03 5.49 -5.61
C SER A 57 -3.51 5.64 -5.59
N ASN A 58 -2.95 6.02 -4.45
CA ASN A 58 -1.50 6.10 -4.21
C ASN A 58 -0.90 4.76 -3.74
N LEU A 59 -1.68 3.68 -3.69
CA LEU A 59 -1.29 2.41 -3.10
C LEU A 59 -1.31 1.28 -4.13
N VAL A 60 -0.26 0.46 -4.14
CA VAL A 60 -0.15 -0.72 -5.00
C VAL A 60 0.28 -1.97 -4.22
N PRO A 61 -0.23 -3.16 -4.57
CA PRO A 61 0.17 -4.39 -3.92
C PRO A 61 1.54 -4.86 -4.42
N VAL A 62 2.38 -5.30 -3.50
CA VAL A 62 3.73 -5.79 -3.79
C VAL A 62 4.08 -7.00 -2.90
N HIS A 63 5.11 -7.77 -3.28
CA HIS A 63 5.72 -8.69 -2.33
C HIS A 63 6.35 -7.91 -1.17
N ARG A 64 6.35 -8.47 0.06
CA ARG A 64 7.02 -7.86 1.21
C ARG A 64 8.51 -7.59 0.98
N GLU A 65 9.17 -8.46 0.22
CA GLU A 65 10.58 -8.30 -0.16
C GLU A 65 10.79 -7.24 -1.25
N CYS A 66 9.79 -7.03 -2.11
CA CYS A 66 9.84 -5.99 -3.14
C CYS A 66 9.47 -4.62 -2.59
N ALA A 67 8.62 -4.56 -1.55
CA ALA A 67 8.29 -3.33 -0.87
C ALA A 67 9.58 -2.71 -0.33
N PRO A 68 10.08 -1.59 -0.90
CA PRO A 68 11.19 -0.90 -0.28
C PRO A 68 10.79 -0.56 1.15
N VAL A 69 11.69 -0.86 2.08
CA VAL A 69 11.63 -0.55 3.51
C VAL A 69 10.97 0.84 3.70
N PRO A 70 10.00 0.97 4.62
CA PRO A 70 8.89 1.88 4.44
C PRO A 70 9.33 3.34 4.32
N ASN A 71 8.65 4.07 3.42
CA ASN A 71 8.47 5.52 3.48
C ASN A 71 7.72 5.97 4.76
N SER A 72 7.89 5.25 5.86
CA SER A 72 7.61 5.71 7.21
C SER A 72 8.88 6.40 7.71
N ARG A 73 9.00 7.72 7.48
CA ARG A 73 9.44 8.50 8.63
C ARG A 73 8.40 8.21 9.71
N ARG A 74 8.84 7.55 10.77
CA ARG A 74 8.10 7.47 12.02
C ARG A 74 7.66 8.90 12.33
N TRP A 75 6.35 9.11 12.38
CA TRP A 75 5.77 10.26 13.06
C TRP A 75 5.59 9.85 14.51
#